data_AF-A0A8T5PVW0-F1
#
_entry.id   AF-A0A8T5PVW0-F1
#
_cell.length_a   1.000
_cell.length_b   1.000
_cell.length_c   1.000
_cell.angle_alpha   90.00
_cell.angle_beta   90.00
_cell.angle_gamma   90.00
#
_symmetry.space_group_name_H-M   'P 1'
#
loop_
_entity.id
_entity.type
_entity.pdbx_description
1 polymer ?
#
loop_
_entity_poly.entity_id
_entity_poly.type
_entity_poly.pdbx_seq_one_letter_code
_entity_poly.pdbx_strand_id
1 'polypeptide(L)'
;MSYLKYSPSPVEREELKRVFWEVWQGLPDFPFKESESTGGCMGLKYEKGNTYIWVNPSGYSAYQENPNSVFMVMMQSRGDKGFRARDVNIAKGSLEDAILHARDLNRSIILERRAEIAKNKRREQK
;
A
#
# COMPACT_ATOMS: atom_id res chain seq x y z
N MET A 1 -4.62 0.91 -19.92
CA MET A 1 -4.94 -0.20 -18.98
C MET A 1 -4.79 0.32 -17.57
N SER A 2 -5.64 -0.09 -16.62
CA SER A 2 -5.51 0.33 -15.21
C SER A 2 -4.42 -0.47 -14.52
N TYR A 3 -3.48 0.22 -13.85
CA TYR A 3 -2.43 -0.41 -13.02
C TYR A 3 -3.03 -1.04 -11.75
N LEU A 4 -4.12 -0.48 -11.23
CA LEU A 4 -4.76 -0.94 -9.99
C LEU A 4 -5.54 -2.24 -10.24
N LYS A 5 -5.16 -3.32 -9.54
CA LYS A 5 -5.79 -4.64 -9.64
C LYS A 5 -6.63 -5.01 -8.43
N TYR A 6 -6.24 -4.54 -7.26
CA TYR A 6 -7.05 -4.67 -6.06
C TYR A 6 -6.92 -3.42 -5.19
N SER A 7 -8.05 -3.02 -4.63
CA SER A 7 -8.14 -2.06 -3.55
C SER A 7 -9.32 -2.43 -2.64
N PRO A 8 -9.26 -2.17 -1.33
CA PRO A 8 -10.39 -2.37 -0.45
C PRO A 8 -11.60 -1.55 -0.89
N SER A 9 -12.80 -2.09 -0.66
CA SER A 9 -14.06 -1.39 -0.86
C SER A 9 -14.14 -0.12 -0.01
N PRO A 10 -14.98 0.88 -0.38
CA PRO A 10 -15.16 2.07 0.43
C PRO A 10 -15.49 1.77 1.90
N VAL A 11 -16.33 0.74 2.15
CA VAL A 11 -16.70 0.30 3.50
C VAL A 11 -15.48 -0.23 4.26
N GLU A 12 -14.66 -1.08 3.64
CA GLU A 12 -13.42 -1.57 4.27
C GLU A 12 -12.44 -0.44 4.53
N ARG A 13 -12.33 0.53 3.61
CA ARG A 13 -11.45 1.69 3.80
C ARG A 13 -11.84 2.55 5.00
N GLU A 14 -13.13 2.69 5.30
CA GLU A 14 -13.60 3.37 6.51
C GLU A 14 -13.18 2.64 7.80
N GLU A 15 -13.09 1.31 7.77
CA GLU A 15 -12.60 0.52 8.91
C GLU A 15 -11.08 0.55 9.03
N LEU A 16 -10.37 0.52 7.91
CA LEU A 16 -8.91 0.57 7.82
C LEU A 16 -8.37 1.98 8.17
N LYS A 17 -9.16 3.03 7.88
CA LYS A 17 -8.88 4.47 7.99
C LYS A 17 -7.55 4.93 7.41
N ARG A 18 -6.44 4.61 8.08
CA ARG A 18 -5.13 5.23 7.86
C ARG A 18 -4.17 4.38 7.07
N VAL A 19 -4.28 3.05 7.11
CA VAL A 19 -3.35 2.15 6.43
C VAL A 19 -4.13 1.00 5.81
N PHE A 20 -3.84 0.69 4.55
CA PHE A 20 -4.39 -0.46 3.85
C PHE A 20 -3.45 -0.91 2.74
N TRP A 21 -3.66 -2.13 2.25
CA TRP A 21 -2.91 -2.73 1.17
C TRP A 21 -3.71 -2.70 -0.13
N GLU A 22 -3.02 -2.33 -1.22
CA GLU A 22 -3.48 -2.46 -2.60
C GLU A 22 -2.57 -3.41 -3.37
N VAL A 23 -3.04 -3.86 -4.53
CA VAL A 23 -2.22 -4.59 -5.51
C VAL A 23 -2.23 -3.84 -6.82
N TRP A 24 -1.03 -3.52 -7.31
CA TRP A 24 -0.81 -2.88 -8.59
C TRP A 24 -0.13 -3.88 -9.54
N GLN A 25 -0.41 -3.78 -10.84
CA GLN A 25 0.36 -4.43 -11.89
C GLN A 25 0.95 -3.34 -12.77
N GLY A 26 2.26 -3.25 -12.76
CA GLY A 26 2.98 -2.05 -13.19
C GLY A 26 2.82 -0.88 -12.23
N LEU A 27 3.45 0.23 -12.59
CA LEU A 27 3.36 1.49 -11.87
C LEU A 27 2.36 2.44 -12.57
N PRO A 28 1.75 3.38 -11.84
CA PRO A 28 0.99 4.45 -12.45
C PRO A 28 1.86 5.26 -13.42
N ASP A 29 1.24 5.86 -14.43
CA ASP A 29 1.92 6.77 -15.37
C ASP A 29 2.14 8.14 -14.71
N PHE A 30 3.08 8.18 -13.76
CA PHE A 30 3.56 9.40 -13.11
C PHE A 30 5.02 9.65 -13.47
N PRO A 31 5.47 10.91 -13.47
CA PRO A 31 6.87 11.25 -13.71
C PRO A 31 7.71 10.92 -12.46
N PHE A 32 7.93 9.62 -12.22
CA PHE A 32 8.82 9.12 -11.18
C PHE A 32 10.24 9.64 -11.40
N LYS A 33 10.94 9.88 -10.30
CA LYS A 33 12.37 10.22 -10.29
C LYS A 33 13.11 9.20 -9.46
N GLU A 34 14.32 8.86 -9.86
CA GLU A 34 15.23 8.13 -8.99
C GLU A 34 15.48 8.93 -7.70
N SER A 35 15.52 8.22 -6.59
CA SER A 35 15.80 8.81 -5.29
C SER A 35 16.41 7.74 -4.39
N GLU A 36 17.24 8.17 -3.46
CA GLU A 36 17.88 7.30 -2.49
C GLU A 36 17.03 7.21 -1.21
N SER A 37 16.95 6.02 -0.62
CA SER A 37 16.35 5.82 0.70
C SER A 37 17.25 6.41 1.80
N THR A 38 16.72 6.57 3.02
CA THR A 38 17.55 6.95 4.19
C THR A 38 18.71 5.98 4.44
N GLY A 39 18.60 4.73 3.99
CA GLY A 39 19.63 3.70 4.13
C GLY A 39 20.60 3.61 2.94
N GLY A 40 20.53 4.53 1.99
CA GLY A 40 21.47 4.58 0.87
C GLY A 40 21.09 3.71 -0.35
N CYS A 41 19.86 3.19 -0.40
CA CYS A 41 19.44 2.30 -1.49
C CYS A 41 18.61 3.06 -2.53
N MET A 42 18.92 2.84 -3.81
CA MET A 42 18.22 3.49 -4.93
C MET A 42 16.80 2.93 -5.12
N GLY A 43 15.83 3.81 -5.34
CA GLY A 43 14.45 3.47 -5.69
C GLY A 43 13.79 4.57 -6.53
N LEU A 44 12.47 4.48 -6.71
CA LEU A 44 11.71 5.51 -7.42
C LEU A 44 10.82 6.29 -6.46
N LYS A 45 10.79 7.61 -6.63
CA LYS A 45 9.92 8.51 -5.89
C LYS A 45 9.06 9.32 -6.85
N TYR A 46 7.77 9.42 -6.53
CA TYR A 46 6.91 10.44 -7.07
C TYR A 46 6.32 11.26 -5.91
N GLU A 47 6.40 12.57 -6.03
CA GLU A 47 5.88 13.50 -5.02
C GLU A 47 5.34 14.74 -5.71
N LYS A 48 4.03 14.98 -5.55
CA LYS A 48 3.35 16.17 -6.07
C LYS A 48 2.14 16.50 -5.21
N GLY A 49 2.11 17.71 -4.64
CA GLY A 49 1.05 18.12 -3.71
C GLY A 49 0.99 17.17 -2.50
N ASN A 50 -0.15 16.54 -2.28
CA ASN A 50 -0.36 15.57 -1.20
C ASN A 50 -0.20 14.10 -1.63
N THR A 51 0.22 13.86 -2.87
CA THR A 51 0.50 12.52 -3.37
C THR A 51 1.98 12.21 -3.19
N TYR A 52 2.26 11.08 -2.56
CA TYR A 52 3.61 10.56 -2.40
C TYR A 52 3.60 9.06 -2.71
N ILE A 53 4.54 8.61 -3.54
CA ILE A 53 4.75 7.21 -3.86
C ILE A 53 6.24 6.94 -3.75
N TRP A 54 6.60 5.93 -2.95
CA TRP A 54 7.95 5.41 -2.87
C TRP A 54 7.95 3.94 -3.32
N VAL A 55 8.68 3.67 -4.39
CA VAL A 55 9.01 2.33 -4.87
C VAL A 55 10.37 2.00 -4.33
N ASN A 56 10.42 0.98 -3.48
CA ASN A 56 11.66 0.59 -2.84
C ASN A 56 12.63 -0.06 -3.85
N PRO A 57 13.88 -0.36 -3.45
CA PRO A 57 14.87 -0.91 -4.38
C PRO A 57 14.44 -2.22 -5.06
N SER A 58 13.77 -3.13 -4.34
CA SER A 58 13.31 -4.39 -4.93
C SER A 58 12.16 -4.19 -5.91
N GLY A 59 11.23 -3.27 -5.61
CA GLY A 59 10.18 -2.85 -6.53
C GLY A 59 10.75 -2.13 -7.76
N TYR A 60 11.80 -1.33 -7.58
CA TYR A 60 12.48 -0.65 -8.69
C TYR A 60 13.15 -1.64 -9.64
N SER A 61 13.99 -2.55 -9.12
CA SER A 61 14.63 -3.61 -9.92
C SER A 61 13.59 -4.43 -10.69
N ALA A 62 12.52 -4.86 -10.01
CA ALA A 62 11.44 -5.62 -10.63
C ALA A 62 10.70 -4.85 -11.73
N TYR A 63 10.54 -3.53 -11.59
CA TYR A 63 9.92 -2.69 -12.61
C TYR A 63 10.83 -2.50 -13.82
N GLN A 64 12.14 -2.35 -13.62
CA GLN A 64 13.11 -2.28 -14.71
C GLN A 64 13.18 -3.58 -15.51
N GLU A 65 13.16 -4.73 -14.83
CA GLU A 65 13.15 -6.05 -15.46
C GLU A 65 11.84 -6.33 -16.21
N ASN A 66 10.71 -5.99 -15.58
CA ASN A 66 9.39 -6.18 -16.16
C ASN A 66 8.42 -5.07 -15.70
N PRO A 67 8.09 -4.11 -16.59
CA PRO A 67 7.15 -3.04 -16.28
C PRO A 67 5.73 -3.51 -15.90
N ASN A 68 5.39 -4.78 -16.16
CA ASN A 68 4.11 -5.41 -15.78
C ASN A 68 4.21 -6.31 -14.53
N SER A 69 5.30 -6.21 -13.77
CA SER A 69 5.44 -6.86 -12.46
C SER A 69 4.27 -6.51 -11.53
N VAL A 70 3.94 -7.44 -10.62
CA VAL A 70 2.89 -7.25 -9.62
C VAL A 70 3.52 -6.68 -8.35
N PHE A 71 2.89 -5.67 -7.78
CA PHE A 71 3.37 -4.96 -6.61
C PHE A 71 2.35 -4.99 -5.48
N MET A 72 2.84 -5.28 -4.26
CA MET A 72 2.14 -5.03 -3.02
C MET A 72 2.37 -3.58 -2.61
N VAL A 73 1.29 -2.85 -2.36
CA VAL A 73 1.37 -1.42 -2.06
C VAL A 73 0.76 -1.11 -0.72
N MET A 74 1.59 -0.63 0.20
CA MET A 74 1.11 -0.10 1.48
C MET A 74 0.69 1.35 1.31
N MET A 75 -0.62 1.56 1.30
CA MET A 75 -1.25 2.87 1.26
C MET A 75 -1.40 3.41 2.67
N GLN A 76 -1.03 4.68 2.85
CA GLN A 76 -1.32 5.46 4.03
C GLN A 76 -2.23 6.63 3.63
N SER A 77 -3.47 6.60 4.10
CA SER A 77 -4.40 7.73 3.95
C SER A 77 -4.04 8.83 4.95
N ARG A 78 -3.98 10.08 4.46
CA ARG A 78 -3.85 11.29 5.30
C ARG A 78 -5.18 12.05 5.42
N GLY A 79 -6.32 11.37 5.17
CA GLY A 79 -7.64 11.99 5.07
C GLY A 79 -7.94 12.48 3.64
N ASP A 80 -8.87 13.42 3.52
CA ASP A 80 -9.60 13.76 2.29
C ASP A 80 -8.76 14.41 1.17
N LYS A 81 -7.45 14.62 1.37
CA LYS A 81 -6.65 15.48 0.50
C LYS A 81 -5.47 14.82 -0.20
N GLY A 82 -5.21 13.52 0.00
CA GLY A 82 -4.17 12.80 -0.74
C GLY A 82 -3.84 11.41 -0.19
N PHE A 83 -3.09 10.63 -0.97
CA PHE A 83 -2.66 9.28 -0.61
C PHE A 83 -1.14 9.15 -0.63
N ARG A 84 -0.64 8.31 0.28
CA ARG A 84 0.80 8.02 0.40
C ARG A 84 1.03 6.53 0.22
N ALA A 85 1.54 6.10 -0.93
CA ALA A 85 2.10 4.76 -1.07
C ALA A 85 3.51 4.77 -0.46
N ARG A 86 3.63 4.28 0.78
CA ARG A 86 4.92 4.31 1.50
C ARG A 86 5.89 3.26 0.98
N ASP A 87 5.36 2.15 0.52
CA ASP A 87 6.15 0.99 0.17
C ASP A 87 5.45 0.28 -0.98
N VAL A 88 6.08 0.33 -2.14
CA VAL A 88 5.69 -0.41 -3.35
C VAL A 88 6.76 -1.46 -3.57
N ASN A 89 6.41 -2.70 -3.28
CA ASN A 89 7.32 -3.84 -3.26
C ASN A 89 6.84 -4.89 -4.25
N ILE A 90 7.77 -5.63 -4.85
CA ILE A 90 7.39 -6.79 -5.66
C ILE A 90 6.56 -7.79 -4.83
N ALA A 91 5.44 -8.23 -5.39
CA ALA A 91 4.62 -9.28 -4.82
C ALA A 91 5.28 -10.64 -5.02
N LYS A 92 5.07 -11.57 -4.08
CA LYS A 92 5.49 -12.96 -4.24
C LYS A 92 4.35 -13.75 -4.89
N GLY A 93 4.67 -14.54 -5.91
CA GLY A 93 3.70 -15.41 -6.57
C GLY A 93 2.93 -14.73 -7.70
N SER A 94 1.74 -15.27 -8.00
CA SER A 94 0.86 -14.78 -9.04
C SER A 94 0.13 -13.48 -8.65
N LEU A 95 -0.59 -12.88 -9.61
CA LEU A 95 -1.46 -11.74 -9.32
C LEU A 95 -2.56 -12.12 -8.32
N GLU A 96 -3.12 -13.31 -8.49
CA GLU A 96 -4.16 -13.88 -7.63
C GLU A 96 -3.65 -14.06 -6.20
N ASP A 97 -2.43 -14.59 -6.03
CA ASP A 97 -1.78 -14.75 -4.72
C ASP A 97 -1.58 -13.39 -4.04
N ALA A 98 -1.13 -12.38 -4.80
CA ALA A 98 -0.95 -11.03 -4.29
C ALA A 98 -2.28 -10.42 -3.81
N ILE A 99 -3.36 -10.61 -4.57
CA ILE A 99 -4.70 -10.12 -4.21
C ILE A 99 -5.21 -10.80 -2.95
N LEU A 100 -5.05 -12.13 -2.83
CA LEU A 100 -5.43 -12.87 -1.62
C LEU A 100 -4.63 -12.39 -0.41
N HIS A 101 -3.32 -12.23 -0.57
CA HIS A 101 -2.45 -11.75 0.50
C HIS A 101 -2.82 -10.33 0.97
N ALA A 102 -3.09 -9.40 0.03
CA ALA A 102 -3.54 -8.06 0.37
C ALA A 102 -4.87 -8.06 1.15
N ARG A 103 -5.81 -8.93 0.76
CA ARG A 103 -7.09 -9.11 1.48
C ARG A 103 -6.86 -9.61 2.90
N ASP A 104 -6.01 -10.61 3.10
CA ASP A 104 -5.72 -11.18 4.41
C ASP A 104 -5.04 -10.17 5.35
N LEU A 105 -4.12 -9.37 4.82
CA LEU A 105 -3.48 -8.28 5.58
C LEU A 105 -4.49 -7.21 5.98
N ASN A 106 -5.35 -6.78 5.06
CA ASN A 106 -6.40 -5.80 5.37
C ASN A 106 -7.39 -6.34 6.41
N ARG A 107 -7.80 -7.61 6.29
CA ARG A 107 -8.67 -8.26 7.27
C ARG A 107 -8.03 -8.30 8.66
N SER A 108 -6.74 -8.61 8.73
CA SER A 108 -5.98 -8.64 9.99
C SER A 108 -5.96 -7.27 10.67
N ILE A 109 -5.70 -6.20 9.92
CA ILE A 109 -5.74 -4.81 10.43
C ILE A 109 -7.13 -4.47 11.02
N ILE A 110 -8.21 -4.85 10.33
CA ILE A 110 -9.57 -4.61 10.80
C ILE A 110 -9.84 -5.37 12.11
N LEU A 111 -9.45 -6.64 12.19
CA LEU A 111 -9.66 -7.46 13.38
C LEU A 111 -8.90 -6.93 14.60
N GLU A 112 -7.62 -6.61 14.44
CA GLU A 112 -6.80 -6.02 15.51
C GLU A 112 -7.41 -4.73 16.05
N ARG A 113 -7.89 -3.87 15.15
CA ARG A 113 -8.53 -2.61 15.53
C ARG A 113 -9.82 -2.83 16.32
N ARG A 114 -10.67 -3.74 15.85
CA ARG A 114 -11.93 -4.08 16.54
C ARG A 114 -11.66 -4.63 17.94
N ALA A 115 -10.62 -5.47 18.08
CA ALA A 115 -10.19 -6.01 19.38
C ALA A 115 -9.72 -4.90 20.33
N GLU A 116 -8.94 -3.93 19.85
CA GLU A 116 -8.46 -2.79 20.64
C GLU A 116 -9.62 -1.89 21.10
N ILE A 117 -10.59 -1.61 20.22
CA ILE A 117 -11.80 -0.84 20.59
C ILE A 117 -12.59 -1.57 21.68
N ALA A 118 -12.79 -2.88 21.55
CA ALA A 118 -13.50 -3.67 22.55
C ALA A 118 -12.78 -3.69 23.90
N LYS A 119 -11.45 -3.76 23.88
CA LYS A 119 -10.60 -3.71 25.09
C LYS A 119 -10.71 -2.37 25.82
N ASN A 120 -10.71 -1.24 25.08
CA ASN A 120 -10.79 0.09 25.69
C ASN A 120 -12.18 0.36 26.29
N LYS A 121 -13.27 -0.05 25.62
CA LYS A 121 -14.62 0.04 26.19
C LYS A 121 -14.77 -0.73 27.52
N ARG A 122 -14.13 -1.89 27.66
CA ARG A 122 -14.14 -2.67 28.90
C ARG A 122 -13.34 -2.02 30.04
N ARG A 123 -12.35 -1.19 29.72
CA ARG A 123 -11.55 -0.45 30.70
C ARG A 123 -12.31 0.77 31.24
N GLU A 124 -13.09 1.44 30.39
CA GLU A 124 -13.91 2.61 30.77
C GLU A 124 -15.13 2.25 31.65
N GLN A 125 -15.53 0.96 31.67
CA GLN A 125 -16.65 0.45 32.47
C GLN A 125 -16.24 -0.11 33.83
N LYS A 126 -14.95 -0.05 34.18
CA LYS A 126 -14.38 -0.49 35.47
C LYS A 126 -13.92 0.72 36.26
#